data_AF-A0A3D6C0Y2-F1
#
_entry.id   AF-A0A3D6C0Y2-F1
#
_cell.length_a   1.000
_cell.length_b   1.000
_cell.length_c   1.000
_cell.angle_alpha   90.00
_cell.angle_beta   90.00
_cell.angle_gamma   90.00
#
_symmetry.space_group_name_H-M   'P 1'
#
loop_
_entity.id
_entity.type
_entity.pdbx_description
1 polymer ?
#
loop_
_entity_poly.entity_id
_entity_poly.type
_entity_poly.pdbx_seq_one_letter_code
_entity_poly.pdbx_strand_id
1 'polypeptide(L)'
;MIESSRVFRPAPRVSRLLHGGMHIDFISTSEGLLRIGSMPDISKLTAHHGLDDALVAVPPWEVTQAGDNYTGEEFVFWRAQTFGHPGRRYIGRHSHVDCLRRKLDAVFPYFFDDHRLRIVRKDWLDKWFLPEPVEETYAHRDLKIRFTADNIEVWDKGDLLYNRRALAPDTHPDRSVATTLAGLDRESASTDNFTLTCIGSGNGFSGRSASLLARIGKQAMWIDPCAFPARSLADAGVHWDDITHILVTHNHEDHMSGITACLRRCAARKRQLTLITGKNIFRILTEQYQPLFPDIHRMIRFLELTPGIPLDVDGMRITPRLNHHILPYGTLGLKVSAGGKTVGISGDTKFCTAINRVLGRPELEPDWFRECDLVLHEIDFFNAHGVHSYWQEVATLRDQIPGRLYGYHSPEVVDPPIPLVRQGQTFRL
;
A
#
# COMPACT_ATOMS: atom_id res chain seq x y z
N MET A 1 -12.68 -0.75 -9.87
CA MET A 1 -12.92 -0.31 -8.46
C MET A 1 -12.37 1.05 -8.01
N ILE A 2 -11.38 1.65 -8.68
CA ILE A 2 -11.17 3.11 -8.57
C ILE A 2 -12.48 3.87 -8.92
N GLU A 3 -13.36 3.23 -9.69
CA GLU A 3 -14.70 3.68 -10.11
C GLU A 3 -15.64 4.17 -9.00
N SER A 4 -15.41 3.84 -7.72
CA SER A 4 -16.23 4.36 -6.62
C SER A 4 -15.76 5.73 -6.09
N SER A 5 -14.59 6.18 -6.52
CA SER A 5 -14.09 7.52 -6.19
C SER A 5 -14.88 8.59 -6.93
N ARG A 6 -15.06 9.76 -6.31
CA ARG A 6 -15.87 10.85 -6.86
C ARG A 6 -15.14 12.17 -6.72
N VAL A 7 -15.25 13.02 -7.75
CA VAL A 7 -14.81 14.42 -7.71
C VAL A 7 -16.02 15.32 -7.77
N PHE A 8 -16.10 16.29 -6.87
CA PHE A 8 -17.14 17.33 -6.88
C PHE A 8 -16.56 18.65 -6.41
N ARG A 9 -17.30 19.76 -6.55
CA ARG A 9 -16.83 21.10 -6.19
C ARG A 9 -17.53 21.63 -4.94
N PRO A 10 -16.90 21.58 -3.75
CA PRO A 10 -17.48 22.19 -2.54
C PRO A 10 -17.43 23.72 -2.55
N ALA A 11 -16.59 24.34 -3.41
CA ALA A 11 -16.49 25.78 -3.58
C ALA A 11 -16.01 26.11 -5.02
N PRO A 12 -16.14 27.37 -5.51
CA PRO A 12 -15.88 27.72 -6.91
C PRO A 12 -14.50 27.32 -7.46
N ARG A 13 -13.46 27.35 -6.63
CA ARG A 13 -12.06 27.05 -6.99
C ARG A 13 -11.54 25.74 -6.38
N VAL A 14 -12.41 24.98 -5.72
CA VAL A 14 -12.03 23.79 -4.95
C VAL A 14 -12.70 22.58 -5.57
N SER A 15 -11.90 21.56 -5.90
CA SER A 15 -12.37 20.23 -6.26
C SER A 15 -12.02 19.27 -5.14
N ARG A 16 -12.98 18.48 -4.67
CA ARG A 16 -12.78 17.46 -3.64
C ARG A 16 -12.86 16.09 -4.26
N LEU A 17 -11.81 15.31 -4.07
CA LEU A 17 -11.75 13.89 -4.40
C LEU A 17 -12.10 13.08 -3.14
N LEU A 18 -13.13 12.23 -3.23
CA LEU A 18 -13.59 11.34 -2.15
C LEU A 18 -13.35 9.88 -2.51
N HIS A 19 -12.82 9.10 -1.57
CA HIS A 19 -12.77 7.65 -1.68
C HIS A 19 -12.64 6.97 -0.31
N GLY A 20 -13.37 5.88 -0.09
CA GLY A 20 -13.22 5.04 1.11
C GLY A 20 -13.40 5.74 2.46
N GLY A 21 -14.17 6.83 2.51
CA GLY A 21 -14.34 7.66 3.73
C GLY A 21 -13.27 8.73 3.93
N MET A 22 -12.25 8.76 3.07
CA MET A 22 -11.20 9.78 3.02
C MET A 22 -11.50 10.82 1.93
N HIS A 23 -10.84 11.98 2.02
CA HIS A 23 -10.91 13.02 0.99
C HIS A 23 -9.60 13.78 0.86
N ILE A 24 -9.39 14.37 -0.33
CA ILE A 24 -8.38 15.37 -0.60
C ILE A 24 -9.01 16.53 -1.39
N ASP A 25 -8.56 17.74 -1.10
CA ASP A 25 -8.96 18.94 -1.81
C ASP A 25 -7.87 19.42 -2.77
N PHE A 26 -8.31 19.91 -3.92
CA PHE A 26 -7.48 20.52 -4.97
C PHE A 26 -7.99 21.94 -5.21
N ILE A 27 -7.10 22.92 -5.15
CA ILE A 27 -7.40 24.33 -5.32
C ILE A 27 -6.76 24.82 -6.62
N SER A 28 -7.59 25.38 -7.51
CA SER A 28 -7.07 26.05 -8.71
C SER A 28 -6.54 27.44 -8.36
N THR A 29 -5.23 27.64 -8.51
CA THR A 29 -4.53 28.91 -8.22
C THR A 29 -3.85 29.46 -9.48
N SER A 30 -3.34 30.68 -9.40
CA SER A 30 -2.53 31.35 -10.42
C SER A 30 -1.20 30.63 -10.69
N GLU A 31 -0.72 29.84 -9.74
CA GLU A 31 0.52 29.06 -9.81
C GLU A 31 0.29 27.59 -10.19
N GLY A 32 -0.95 27.21 -10.50
CA GLY A 32 -1.35 25.85 -10.86
C GLY A 32 -2.27 25.20 -9.84
N LEU A 33 -2.42 23.87 -9.94
CA LEU A 33 -3.26 23.09 -9.05
C LEU A 33 -2.50 22.77 -7.75
N LEU A 34 -3.05 23.24 -6.62
CA LEU A 34 -2.54 22.97 -5.27
C LEU A 34 -3.36 21.85 -4.64
N ARG A 35 -2.70 20.78 -4.20
CA ARG A 35 -3.30 19.66 -3.46
C ARG A 35 -3.11 19.84 -1.94
N ILE A 36 -4.13 19.55 -1.14
CA ILE A 36 -4.04 19.58 0.33
C ILE A 36 -3.85 18.17 0.88
N GLY A 37 -2.64 17.86 1.32
CA GLY A 37 -2.27 16.58 1.94
C GLY A 37 -2.28 15.41 0.98
N SER A 38 -2.16 14.21 1.54
CA SER A 38 -2.15 12.93 0.82
C SER A 38 -3.23 11.99 1.37
N MET A 39 -3.37 10.81 0.76
CA MET A 39 -4.14 9.69 1.28
C MET A 39 -3.75 8.41 0.51
N PRO A 40 -4.02 7.21 1.05
CA PRO A 40 -3.79 5.96 0.34
C PRO A 40 -4.31 5.96 -1.10
N ASP A 41 -3.55 5.34 -2.01
CA ASP A 41 -3.87 5.25 -3.45
C ASP A 41 -4.04 6.61 -4.17
N ILE A 42 -3.59 7.73 -3.60
CA ILE A 42 -3.80 9.05 -4.21
C ILE A 42 -3.29 9.14 -5.65
N SER A 43 -2.13 8.56 -5.96
CA SER A 43 -1.55 8.56 -7.31
C SER A 43 -2.47 7.91 -8.35
N LYS A 44 -3.17 6.83 -7.97
CA LYS A 44 -4.12 6.10 -8.81
C LYS A 44 -5.42 6.89 -8.98
N LEU A 45 -5.85 7.54 -7.90
CA LEU A 45 -7.07 8.34 -7.88
C LEU A 45 -6.92 9.62 -8.70
N THR A 46 -5.80 10.33 -8.57
CA THR A 46 -5.51 11.50 -9.40
C THR A 46 -5.31 11.10 -10.86
N ALA A 47 -4.66 9.97 -11.14
CA ALA A 47 -4.58 9.39 -12.50
C ALA A 47 -5.95 9.26 -13.15
N HIS A 48 -6.87 8.61 -12.43
CA HIS A 48 -8.17 8.25 -12.96
C HIS A 48 -9.03 9.48 -13.24
N HIS A 49 -8.93 10.52 -12.42
CA HIS A 49 -9.68 11.76 -12.57
C HIS A 49 -8.95 12.85 -13.37
N GLY A 50 -7.77 12.55 -13.91
CA GLY A 50 -6.98 13.53 -14.68
C GLY A 50 -6.56 14.76 -13.85
N LEU A 51 -6.31 14.58 -12.56
CA LEU A 51 -5.86 15.65 -11.66
C LEU A 51 -4.33 15.67 -11.64
N ASP A 52 -3.75 16.82 -11.93
CA ASP A 52 -2.30 16.99 -11.97
C ASP A 52 -1.87 18.20 -11.12
N ASP A 53 -1.40 17.93 -9.91
CA ASP A 53 -0.92 18.93 -8.97
C ASP A 53 0.58 19.25 -9.13
N ALA A 54 0.89 20.54 -9.13
CA ALA A 54 2.27 21.04 -9.11
C ALA A 54 2.73 21.43 -7.69
N LEU A 55 1.78 21.73 -6.81
CA LEU A 55 2.02 22.13 -5.43
C LEU A 55 1.26 21.21 -4.48
N VAL A 56 1.89 20.88 -3.34
CA VAL A 56 1.29 20.09 -2.27
C VAL A 56 1.44 20.85 -0.96
N ALA A 57 0.32 21.26 -0.35
CA ALA A 57 0.33 21.73 1.02
C ALA A 57 0.33 20.52 1.97
N VAL A 58 1.33 20.41 2.83
CA VAL A 58 1.52 19.31 3.77
C VAL A 58 0.85 19.64 5.11
N PRO A 59 -0.33 19.06 5.42
CA PRO A 59 -1.04 19.30 6.67
C PRO A 59 -0.37 18.60 7.86
N PRO A 60 -0.81 18.89 9.10
CA PRO A 60 -0.57 18.01 10.23
C PRO A 60 -1.02 16.57 9.95
N TRP A 61 -0.28 15.60 10.49
CA TRP A 61 -0.55 14.19 10.28
C TRP A 61 -1.79 13.72 11.04
N GLU A 62 -2.69 13.07 10.33
CA GLU A 62 -3.99 12.62 10.82
C GLU A 62 -4.21 11.17 10.41
N VAL A 63 -4.82 10.41 11.31
CA VAL A 63 -5.20 9.01 11.07
C VAL A 63 -6.59 8.72 11.63
N THR A 64 -7.36 8.02 10.82
CA THR A 64 -8.73 7.57 11.11
C THR A 64 -8.85 6.09 10.82
N GLN A 65 -10.02 5.49 11.06
CA GLN A 65 -10.28 4.11 10.65
C GLN A 65 -10.48 3.98 9.13
N ALA A 66 -10.59 5.07 8.38
CA ALA A 66 -10.69 5.05 6.92
C ALA A 66 -9.31 5.06 6.24
N GLY A 67 -8.28 5.56 6.92
CA GLY A 67 -6.93 5.78 6.39
C GLY A 67 -6.23 6.93 7.11
N ASP A 68 -5.13 7.40 6.53
CA ASP A 68 -4.34 8.51 7.02
C ASP A 68 -4.02 9.50 5.88
N ASN A 69 -3.48 10.67 6.22
CA ASN A 69 -3.03 11.67 5.23
C ASN A 69 -1.51 11.68 5.00
N TYR A 70 -0.82 10.65 5.49
CA TYR A 70 0.64 10.51 5.51
C TYR A 70 1.15 9.55 4.42
N THR A 71 0.29 8.66 3.95
CA THR A 71 0.50 7.62 2.93
C THR A 71 -0.06 8.07 1.59
N GLY A 72 0.58 7.62 0.50
CA GLY A 72 0.16 7.85 -0.88
C GLY A 72 1.26 8.45 -1.76
N GLU A 73 2.19 9.21 -1.16
CA GLU A 73 3.23 9.93 -1.90
C GLU A 73 4.26 9.00 -2.55
N GLU A 74 4.47 7.79 -2.04
CA GLU A 74 5.45 6.88 -2.65
C GLU A 74 5.09 6.59 -4.11
N PHE A 75 3.80 6.33 -4.39
CA PHE A 75 3.37 6.04 -5.75
C PHE A 75 3.13 7.27 -6.62
N VAL A 76 3.00 8.47 -6.02
CA VAL A 76 3.14 9.73 -6.77
C VAL A 76 4.55 9.80 -7.37
N PHE A 77 5.55 9.36 -6.61
CA PHE A 77 6.96 9.43 -6.95
C PHE A 77 7.40 8.33 -7.92
N TRP A 78 6.96 7.09 -7.71
CA TRP A 78 7.15 6.03 -8.70
C TRP A 78 6.51 6.39 -10.04
N ARG A 79 5.33 7.00 -10.03
CA ARG A 79 4.68 7.45 -11.25
C ARG A 79 5.47 8.55 -11.96
N ALA A 80 5.99 9.53 -11.22
CA ALA A 80 6.87 10.56 -11.76
C ALA A 80 8.16 9.97 -12.34
N GLN A 81 8.75 8.97 -11.67
CA GLN A 81 9.91 8.25 -12.18
C GLN A 81 9.59 7.54 -13.51
N THR A 82 8.45 6.84 -13.58
CA THR A 82 8.14 5.93 -14.70
C THR A 82 7.62 6.66 -15.93
N PHE A 83 6.75 7.66 -15.73
CA PHE A 83 6.08 8.37 -16.83
C PHE A 83 6.61 9.79 -17.05
N GLY A 84 7.49 10.27 -16.19
CA GLY A 84 7.94 11.65 -16.17
C GLY A 84 6.90 12.57 -15.51
N HIS A 85 7.39 13.58 -14.81
CA HIS A 85 6.62 14.68 -14.23
C HIS A 85 7.60 15.84 -13.97
N PRO A 86 7.22 17.10 -13.82
CA PRO A 86 8.09 18.09 -13.16
C PRO A 86 8.27 17.76 -11.66
N GLY A 87 9.29 18.29 -10.98
CA GLY A 87 9.32 18.16 -9.51
C GLY A 87 8.09 18.81 -8.86
N ARG A 88 7.59 18.27 -7.74
CA ARG A 88 6.48 18.86 -6.98
C ARG A 88 7.00 19.64 -5.78
N ARG A 89 6.40 20.80 -5.51
CA ARG A 89 6.73 21.63 -4.35
C ARG A 89 5.92 21.21 -3.13
N TYR A 90 6.59 20.77 -2.08
CA TYR A 90 5.99 20.32 -0.82
C TYR A 90 6.11 21.43 0.22
N ILE A 91 5.00 22.13 0.43
CA ILE A 91 4.91 23.35 1.24
C ILE A 91 4.25 23.02 2.56
N GLY A 92 4.88 23.32 3.69
CA GLY A 92 4.29 23.08 5.00
C GLY A 92 5.26 23.38 6.13
N ARG A 93 4.87 23.05 7.36
CA ARG A 93 5.78 23.22 8.51
C ARG A 93 7.01 22.33 8.37
N HIS A 94 8.17 22.82 8.81
CA HIS A 94 9.43 22.08 8.85
C HIS A 94 9.24 20.63 9.34
N SER A 95 8.61 20.46 10.51
CA SER A 95 8.40 19.13 11.10
C SER A 95 7.58 18.17 10.23
N HIS A 96 6.63 18.66 9.42
CA HIS A 96 5.83 17.82 8.56
C HIS A 96 6.57 17.52 7.25
N VAL A 97 7.14 18.52 6.58
CA VAL A 97 7.87 18.32 5.32
C VAL A 97 9.06 17.37 5.51
N ASP A 98 9.84 17.55 6.57
CA ASP A 98 10.99 16.68 6.90
C ASP A 98 10.56 15.25 7.24
N CYS A 99 9.42 15.12 7.90
CA CYS A 99 8.86 13.82 8.26
C CYS A 99 8.39 13.03 7.03
N LEU A 100 7.76 13.69 6.06
CA LEU A 100 7.38 13.08 4.79
C LEU A 100 8.61 12.67 3.98
N ARG A 101 9.59 13.56 3.89
CA ARG A 101 10.84 13.29 3.18
C ARG A 101 11.57 12.08 3.74
N ARG A 102 11.76 12.01 5.07
CA ARG A 102 12.41 10.85 5.73
C ARG A 102 11.70 9.54 5.47
N LYS A 103 10.36 9.54 5.45
CA LYS A 103 9.60 8.33 5.12
C LYS A 103 9.86 7.87 3.69
N LEU A 104 9.78 8.79 2.72
CA LEU A 104 10.02 8.48 1.30
C LEU A 104 11.46 8.00 1.09
N ASP A 105 12.41 8.61 1.80
CA ASP A 105 13.84 8.28 1.74
C ASP A 105 14.16 6.84 2.14
N ALA A 106 13.33 6.24 2.99
CA ALA A 106 13.50 4.87 3.46
C ALA A 106 13.11 3.81 2.41
N VAL A 107 12.35 4.17 1.36
CA VAL A 107 11.75 3.21 0.42
C VAL A 107 11.92 3.58 -1.05
N PHE A 108 11.70 4.85 -1.42
CA PHE A 108 11.67 5.30 -2.80
C PHE A 108 13.03 5.31 -3.54
N PRO A 109 14.17 5.70 -2.92
CA PRO A 109 15.40 5.95 -3.68
C PRO A 109 16.17 4.66 -4.01
N TYR A 110 15.55 3.49 -3.94
CA TYR A 110 16.24 2.22 -4.18
C TYR A 110 15.80 1.60 -5.50
N PHE A 111 16.77 1.07 -6.22
CA PHE A 111 16.54 0.36 -7.46
C PHE A 111 17.62 -0.70 -7.67
N PHE A 112 17.54 -1.43 -8.76
CA PHE A 112 18.60 -2.31 -9.18
C PHE A 112 19.76 -1.57 -9.87
N ASP A 113 20.95 -2.17 -9.85
CA ASP A 113 22.02 -1.86 -10.80
C ASP A 113 21.64 -2.29 -12.22
N ASP A 114 22.47 -1.95 -13.22
CA ASP A 114 22.16 -2.19 -14.63
C ASP A 114 22.03 -3.69 -14.96
N HIS A 115 22.67 -4.54 -14.15
CA HIS A 115 22.62 -6.00 -14.27
C HIS A 115 21.48 -6.63 -13.47
N ARG A 116 20.80 -5.87 -12.61
CA ARG A 116 19.77 -6.36 -11.68
C ARG A 116 20.28 -7.42 -10.72
N LEU A 117 21.52 -7.31 -10.27
CA LEU A 117 22.14 -8.19 -9.30
C LEU A 117 22.21 -7.55 -7.91
N ARG A 118 22.26 -6.22 -7.83
CA ARG A 118 22.43 -5.50 -6.57
C ARG A 118 21.41 -4.38 -6.44
N ILE A 119 20.99 -4.14 -5.21
CA ILE A 119 20.19 -2.97 -4.84
C ILE A 119 21.16 -1.80 -4.69
N VAL A 120 20.87 -0.71 -5.37
CA VAL A 120 21.62 0.54 -5.33
C VAL A 120 20.69 1.68 -4.95
N ARG A 121 21.26 2.70 -4.33
CA ARG A 121 20.55 3.94 -4.03
C ARG A 121 20.70 4.92 -5.20
N LYS A 122 19.64 5.65 -5.52
CA LYS A 122 19.53 6.63 -6.60
C LYS A 122 19.15 7.99 -6.01
N ASP A 123 19.52 9.07 -6.69
CA ASP A 123 19.21 10.45 -6.26
C ASP A 123 17.80 10.91 -6.71
N TRP A 124 16.88 9.96 -6.92
CA TRP A 124 15.56 10.25 -7.48
C TRP A 124 14.67 11.08 -6.56
N LEU A 125 14.82 10.94 -5.24
CA LEU A 125 14.00 11.69 -4.28
C LEU A 125 14.19 13.19 -4.47
N ASP A 126 15.43 13.64 -4.70
CA ASP A 126 15.77 15.06 -4.88
C ASP A 126 15.28 15.63 -6.20
N LYS A 127 15.07 14.77 -7.19
CA LYS A 127 14.50 15.17 -8.47
C LYS A 127 13.01 15.53 -8.36
N TRP A 128 12.27 14.81 -7.51
CA TRP A 128 10.81 14.84 -7.49
C TRP A 128 10.21 15.51 -6.24
N PHE A 129 10.94 15.53 -5.14
CA PHE A 129 10.55 16.19 -3.88
C PHE A 129 11.27 17.54 -3.75
N LEU A 130 10.56 18.64 -3.99
CA LEU A 130 11.09 19.99 -3.80
C LEU A 130 10.55 20.55 -2.46
N PRO A 131 11.29 20.46 -1.34
CA PRO A 131 10.81 20.92 -0.05
C PRO A 131 10.75 22.45 0.02
N GLU A 132 9.66 22.97 0.56
CA GLU A 132 9.43 24.40 0.80
C GLU A 132 8.91 24.59 2.24
N PRO A 133 9.74 24.30 3.25
CA PRO A 133 9.30 24.39 4.63
C PRO A 133 9.12 25.85 5.06
N VAL A 134 8.09 26.11 5.88
CA VAL A 134 7.74 27.43 6.39
C VAL A 134 7.36 27.36 7.86
N GLU A 135 7.53 28.46 8.61
CA GLU A 135 7.05 28.51 10.00
C GLU A 135 5.52 28.59 10.08
N GLU A 136 4.95 29.57 9.37
CA GLU A 136 3.49 29.81 9.38
C GLU A 136 2.96 30.11 7.98
N THR A 137 3.65 30.92 7.19
CA THR A 137 3.12 31.39 5.91
C THR A 137 4.12 31.14 4.80
N TYR A 138 3.63 30.55 3.72
CA TYR A 138 4.28 30.51 2.43
C TYR A 138 3.72 31.62 1.54
N ALA A 139 4.57 32.33 0.81
CA ALA A 139 4.18 33.35 -0.14
C ALA A 139 5.07 33.29 -1.40
N HIS A 140 4.44 33.24 -2.58
CA HIS A 140 5.12 33.29 -3.86
C HIS A 140 4.21 33.94 -4.89
N ARG A 141 4.64 35.09 -5.43
CA ARG A 141 3.81 35.95 -6.29
C ARG A 141 2.48 36.25 -5.61
N ASP A 142 1.36 35.92 -6.25
CA ASP A 142 0.00 36.18 -5.76
C ASP A 142 -0.49 35.10 -4.78
N LEU A 143 0.16 33.93 -4.75
CA LEU A 143 -0.24 32.79 -3.92
C LEU A 143 0.32 32.91 -2.49
N LYS A 144 -0.57 32.80 -1.51
CA LYS A 144 -0.24 32.74 -0.08
C LYS A 144 -0.91 31.53 0.56
N ILE A 145 -0.17 30.76 1.35
CA ILE A 145 -0.70 29.62 2.12
C ILE A 145 -0.34 29.84 3.60
N ARG A 146 -1.33 29.87 4.49
CA ARG A 146 -1.13 30.01 5.95
C ARG A 146 -1.42 28.67 6.64
N PHE A 147 -0.48 28.26 7.48
CA PHE A 147 -0.50 27.05 8.29
C PHE A 147 -0.62 27.40 9.78
N THR A 148 -1.82 27.23 10.31
CA THR A 148 -2.07 27.35 11.76
C THR A 148 -2.09 25.95 12.40
N ALA A 149 -2.30 25.87 13.71
CA ALA A 149 -2.33 24.59 14.40
C ALA A 149 -3.51 23.69 13.95
N ASP A 150 -4.67 24.29 13.62
CA ASP A 150 -5.91 23.59 13.31
C ASP A 150 -6.46 23.89 11.90
N ASN A 151 -5.79 24.73 11.11
CA ASN A 151 -6.31 25.18 9.83
C ASN A 151 -5.23 25.45 8.78
N ILE A 152 -5.62 25.28 7.51
CA ILE A 152 -4.86 25.71 6.34
C ILE A 152 -5.76 26.64 5.54
N GLU A 153 -5.22 27.79 5.17
CA GLU A 153 -5.90 28.76 4.33
C GLU A 153 -5.06 29.09 3.13
N VAL A 154 -5.72 29.24 1.99
CA VAL A 154 -5.08 29.54 0.70
C VAL A 154 -5.69 30.82 0.16
N TRP A 155 -4.86 31.81 -0.12
CA TRP A 155 -5.23 33.03 -0.83
C TRP A 155 -4.48 33.11 -2.14
N ASP A 156 -5.14 33.68 -3.13
CA ASP A 156 -4.54 33.95 -4.41
C ASP A 156 -5.11 35.27 -4.95
N LYS A 157 -4.24 36.17 -5.40
CA LYS A 157 -4.60 37.53 -5.87
C LYS A 157 -5.44 38.33 -4.86
N GLY A 158 -5.21 38.07 -3.57
CA GLY A 158 -5.91 38.71 -2.46
C GLY A 158 -7.22 38.01 -2.04
N ASP A 159 -7.74 37.08 -2.82
CA ASP A 159 -8.98 36.36 -2.52
C ASP A 159 -8.71 35.11 -1.67
N LEU A 160 -9.50 34.87 -0.62
CA LEU A 160 -9.48 33.62 0.13
C LEU A 160 -10.15 32.52 -0.70
N LEU A 161 -9.37 31.59 -1.24
CA LEU A 161 -9.86 30.50 -2.08
C LEU A 161 -10.26 29.25 -1.28
N TYR A 162 -9.60 29.02 -0.15
CA TYR A 162 -9.77 27.80 0.63
C TYR A 162 -9.53 28.06 2.12
N ASN A 163 -10.38 27.48 2.95
CA ASN A 163 -10.21 27.39 4.40
C ASN A 163 -10.59 25.96 4.81
N ARG A 164 -9.60 25.17 5.26
CA ARG A 164 -9.74 23.73 5.54
C ARG A 164 -10.86 23.47 6.54
N ARG A 165 -10.93 24.28 7.60
CA ARG A 165 -11.93 24.14 8.66
C ARG A 165 -13.34 24.45 8.16
N ALA A 166 -13.51 25.53 7.40
CA ALA A 166 -14.82 25.91 6.84
C ALA A 166 -15.35 24.90 5.82
N LEU A 167 -14.45 24.20 5.12
CA LEU A 167 -14.78 23.19 4.12
C LEU A 167 -14.72 21.75 4.67
N ALA A 168 -14.53 21.55 5.98
CA ALA A 168 -14.46 20.22 6.57
C ALA A 168 -15.73 19.40 6.23
N PRO A 169 -15.62 18.11 5.87
CA PRO A 169 -16.80 17.29 5.61
C PRO A 169 -17.71 17.16 6.83
N ASP A 170 -19.03 17.10 6.61
CA ASP A 170 -20.03 16.96 7.67
C ASP A 170 -19.95 15.62 8.41
N THR A 171 -19.41 14.58 7.75
CA THR A 171 -19.30 13.23 8.29
C THR A 171 -17.86 12.87 8.59
N HIS A 172 -17.58 12.51 9.84
CA HIS A 172 -16.28 12.01 10.25
C HIS A 172 -15.99 10.63 9.61
N PRO A 173 -14.77 10.36 9.10
CA PRO A 173 -14.44 9.10 8.41
C PRO A 173 -14.77 7.82 9.19
N ASP A 174 -14.51 7.79 10.51
CA ASP A 174 -14.86 6.66 11.38
C ASP A 174 -16.37 6.32 11.39
N ARG A 175 -17.26 7.30 11.18
CA ARG A 175 -18.70 7.03 11.05
C ARG A 175 -19.01 6.29 9.76
N SER A 176 -18.39 6.67 8.64
CA SER A 176 -18.54 5.97 7.36
C SER A 176 -18.03 4.53 7.44
N VAL A 177 -16.94 4.30 8.18
CA VAL A 177 -16.45 2.95 8.49
C VAL A 177 -17.48 2.17 9.30
N ALA A 178 -18.03 2.75 10.37
CA ALA A 178 -19.04 2.09 11.19
C ALA A 178 -20.28 1.70 10.39
N THR A 179 -20.79 2.61 9.54
CA THR A 179 -21.92 2.33 8.64
C THR A 179 -21.62 1.19 7.67
N THR A 180 -20.41 1.16 7.10
CA THR A 180 -20.00 0.10 6.17
C THR A 180 -20.01 -1.27 6.84
N LEU A 181 -19.51 -1.34 8.08
CA LEU A 181 -19.42 -2.60 8.82
C LEU A 181 -20.75 -3.05 9.44
N ALA A 182 -21.64 -2.11 9.77
CA ALA A 182 -22.97 -2.44 10.29
C ALA A 182 -23.84 -3.23 9.29
N GLY A 183 -23.52 -3.16 8.00
CA GLY A 183 -24.19 -3.94 6.96
C GLY A 183 -23.60 -5.34 6.71
N LEU A 184 -22.63 -5.78 7.50
CA LEU A 184 -21.97 -7.07 7.35
C LEU A 184 -22.18 -7.94 8.58
N ASP A 185 -22.45 -9.22 8.35
CA ASP A 185 -22.51 -10.21 9.42
C ASP A 185 -21.11 -10.57 9.92
N ARG A 186 -21.00 -10.82 11.23
CA ARG A 186 -19.80 -11.40 11.84
C ARG A 186 -19.78 -12.90 11.58
N GLU A 187 -18.65 -13.45 11.17
CA GLU A 187 -18.51 -14.89 11.07
C GLU A 187 -18.41 -15.51 12.47
N SER A 188 -19.38 -16.37 12.82
CA SER A 188 -19.40 -17.09 14.09
C SER A 188 -18.90 -18.54 13.98
N ALA A 189 -18.88 -19.11 12.77
CA ALA A 189 -18.55 -20.50 12.52
C ALA A 189 -17.08 -20.67 12.11
N SER A 190 -16.42 -21.71 12.62
CA SER A 190 -15.10 -22.12 12.14
C SER A 190 -15.21 -22.85 10.81
N THR A 191 -14.29 -22.58 9.88
CA THR A 191 -14.18 -23.34 8.62
C THR A 191 -13.06 -24.38 8.72
N ASP A 192 -13.37 -25.65 8.47
CA ASP A 192 -12.33 -26.69 8.41
C ASP A 192 -11.53 -26.66 7.09
N ASN A 193 -12.04 -25.93 6.10
CA ASN A 193 -11.37 -25.77 4.81
C ASN A 193 -10.41 -24.61 4.83
N PHE A 194 -9.19 -24.83 4.32
CA PHE A 194 -8.23 -23.76 4.07
C PHE A 194 -8.68 -22.96 2.84
N THR A 195 -8.90 -21.65 3.02
CA THR A 195 -9.29 -20.78 1.92
C THR A 195 -8.32 -19.62 1.74
N LEU A 196 -8.13 -19.22 0.48
CA LEU A 196 -7.41 -18.02 0.10
C LEU A 196 -8.31 -17.12 -0.75
N THR A 197 -8.64 -15.94 -0.23
CA THR A 197 -9.45 -14.95 -0.94
C THR A 197 -8.58 -13.80 -1.41
N CYS A 198 -8.70 -13.41 -2.68
CA CYS A 198 -8.06 -12.21 -3.20
C CYS A 198 -8.88 -10.97 -2.85
N ILE A 199 -8.39 -10.17 -1.91
CA ILE A 199 -9.02 -8.89 -1.52
C ILE A 199 -8.69 -7.80 -2.55
N GLY A 200 -7.50 -7.86 -3.15
CA GLY A 200 -7.04 -7.03 -4.27
C GLY A 200 -5.96 -7.74 -5.08
N SER A 201 -5.94 -7.49 -6.39
CA SER A 201 -5.03 -8.13 -7.36
C SER A 201 -4.21 -7.14 -8.18
N GLY A 202 -4.47 -5.84 -8.03
CA GLY A 202 -3.75 -4.76 -8.69
C GLY A 202 -2.38 -4.50 -8.09
N ASN A 203 -1.78 -3.39 -8.49
CA ASN A 203 -0.42 -2.99 -8.10
C ASN A 203 -0.37 -1.52 -7.67
N GLY A 204 0.82 -0.98 -7.45
CA GLY A 204 1.06 0.43 -7.15
C GLY A 204 0.48 1.46 -8.13
N PHE A 205 0.17 1.07 -9.37
CA PHE A 205 -0.29 1.99 -10.42
C PHE A 205 -1.77 1.83 -10.79
N SER A 206 -2.37 0.67 -10.56
CA SER A 206 -3.71 0.36 -11.06
C SER A 206 -4.43 -0.67 -10.20
N GLY A 207 -5.76 -0.54 -10.15
CA GLY A 207 -6.61 -1.43 -9.36
C GLY A 207 -6.40 -1.28 -7.84
N ARG A 208 -7.13 -2.10 -7.08
CA ARG A 208 -6.88 -2.28 -5.65
C ARG A 208 -5.61 -3.09 -5.49
N SER A 209 -4.66 -2.60 -4.71
CA SER A 209 -3.36 -3.23 -4.49
C SER A 209 -3.47 -4.69 -4.05
N ALA A 210 -2.45 -5.46 -4.40
CA ALA A 210 -2.29 -6.86 -4.05
C ALA A 210 -2.53 -7.10 -2.56
N SER A 211 -3.52 -7.93 -2.25
CA SER A 211 -3.97 -8.16 -0.88
C SER A 211 -4.73 -9.47 -0.81
N LEU A 212 -4.38 -10.33 0.14
CA LEU A 212 -4.87 -11.71 0.22
C LEU A 212 -5.35 -12.03 1.64
N LEU A 213 -6.41 -12.82 1.75
CA LEU A 213 -6.95 -13.27 3.03
C LEU A 213 -6.86 -14.80 3.10
N ALA A 214 -6.04 -15.30 4.01
CA ALA A 214 -5.91 -16.72 4.29
C ALA A 214 -6.79 -17.07 5.51
N ARG A 215 -7.62 -18.12 5.43
CA ARG A 215 -8.51 -18.53 6.53
C ARG A 215 -8.49 -20.03 6.79
N ILE A 216 -8.46 -20.40 8.07
CA ILE A 216 -8.63 -21.77 8.57
C ILE A 216 -9.16 -21.71 9.99
N GLY A 217 -10.12 -22.57 10.34
CA GLY A 217 -10.77 -22.57 11.64
C GLY A 217 -11.40 -21.20 11.95
N LYS A 218 -10.96 -20.59 13.06
CA LYS A 218 -11.34 -19.22 13.47
C LYS A 218 -10.32 -18.16 13.04
N GLN A 219 -9.25 -18.56 12.36
CA GLN A 219 -8.17 -17.67 11.99
C GLN A 219 -8.42 -17.07 10.62
N ALA A 220 -8.18 -15.78 10.55
CA ALA A 220 -8.21 -14.98 9.32
C ALA A 220 -6.97 -14.08 9.31
N MET A 221 -5.99 -14.47 8.49
CA MET A 221 -4.72 -13.76 8.31
C MET A 221 -4.80 -12.92 7.03
N TRP A 222 -4.76 -11.60 7.22
CA TRP A 222 -4.76 -10.65 6.11
C TRP A 222 -3.32 -10.32 5.72
N ILE A 223 -2.92 -10.79 4.55
CA ILE A 223 -1.60 -10.57 3.96
C ILE A 223 -1.66 -9.31 3.09
N ASP A 224 -0.75 -8.39 3.38
CA ASP A 224 -0.59 -7.10 2.72
C ASP A 224 -1.90 -6.28 2.71
N PRO A 225 -2.29 -5.69 3.86
CA PRO A 225 -3.57 -4.99 3.99
C PRO A 225 -3.59 -3.75 3.10
N CYS A 226 -4.42 -3.78 2.06
CA CYS A 226 -4.60 -2.66 1.14
C CYS A 226 -5.43 -1.53 1.75
N ALA A 227 -5.40 -0.38 1.08
CA ALA A 227 -6.12 0.83 1.44
C ALA A 227 -7.62 0.63 1.69
N PHE A 228 -8.20 1.54 2.47
CA PHE A 228 -9.62 1.61 2.82
C PHE A 228 -10.19 0.29 3.39
N PRO A 229 -9.63 -0.25 4.49
CA PRO A 229 -9.91 -1.61 4.95
C PRO A 229 -11.38 -2.00 5.12
N ALA A 230 -12.19 -1.10 5.67
CA ALA A 230 -13.61 -1.35 5.87
C ALA A 230 -14.31 -1.65 4.54
N ARG A 231 -13.99 -0.87 3.50
CA ARG A 231 -14.56 -1.05 2.17
C ARG A 231 -13.95 -2.25 1.47
N SER A 232 -12.63 -2.43 1.55
CA SER A 232 -11.94 -3.48 0.82
C SER A 232 -12.31 -4.89 1.27
N LEU A 233 -12.47 -5.08 2.58
CA LEU A 233 -12.99 -6.32 3.14
C LEU A 233 -14.50 -6.48 2.91
N ALA A 234 -15.29 -5.40 3.00
CA ALA A 234 -16.73 -5.45 2.73
C ALA A 234 -17.06 -5.92 1.32
N ASP A 235 -16.32 -5.45 0.31
CA ASP A 235 -16.50 -5.88 -1.08
C ASP A 235 -16.22 -7.40 -1.27
N ALA A 236 -15.48 -8.02 -0.34
CA ALA A 236 -15.25 -9.47 -0.28
C ALA A 236 -16.18 -10.19 0.71
N GLY A 237 -17.17 -9.49 1.29
CA GLY A 237 -18.10 -10.05 2.28
C GLY A 237 -17.46 -10.35 3.64
N VAL A 238 -16.31 -9.74 3.94
CA VAL A 238 -15.56 -10.01 5.18
C VAL A 238 -15.75 -8.86 6.16
N HIS A 239 -16.25 -9.16 7.36
CA HIS A 239 -16.30 -8.17 8.41
C HIS A 239 -14.89 -7.91 8.99
N TRP A 240 -14.47 -6.64 9.05
CA TRP A 240 -13.08 -6.28 9.40
C TRP A 240 -12.62 -6.76 10.79
N ASP A 241 -13.53 -6.82 11.76
CA ASP A 241 -13.20 -7.35 13.08
C ASP A 241 -13.00 -8.87 13.16
N ASP A 242 -13.22 -9.61 12.07
CA ASP A 242 -12.90 -11.03 12.00
C ASP A 242 -11.42 -11.26 11.65
N ILE A 243 -10.70 -10.21 11.23
CA ILE A 243 -9.25 -10.29 10.98
C ILE A 243 -8.51 -10.49 12.31
N THR A 244 -7.86 -11.65 12.40
CA THR A 244 -7.10 -12.10 13.58
C THR A 244 -5.63 -11.69 13.53
N HIS A 245 -5.04 -11.75 12.33
CA HIS A 245 -3.62 -11.55 12.09
C HIS A 245 -3.46 -10.66 10.86
N ILE A 246 -2.44 -9.81 10.88
CA ILE A 246 -1.96 -9.09 9.70
C ILE A 246 -0.55 -9.57 9.40
N LEU A 247 -0.29 -9.88 8.13
CA LEU A 247 1.05 -10.20 7.65
C LEU A 247 1.45 -9.14 6.63
N VAL A 248 2.67 -8.60 6.75
CA VAL A 248 3.22 -7.65 5.78
C VAL A 248 4.48 -8.24 5.16
N THR A 249 4.52 -8.32 3.83
CA THR A 249 5.67 -8.84 3.08
C THR A 249 6.82 -7.84 2.98
N HIS A 250 6.51 -6.54 2.88
CA HIS A 250 7.45 -5.42 2.83
C HIS A 250 6.73 -4.05 2.93
N ASN A 251 7.49 -2.94 2.96
CA ASN A 251 6.93 -1.61 3.24
C ASN A 251 6.74 -0.70 2.01
N HIS A 252 6.49 -1.26 0.82
CA HIS A 252 5.87 -0.43 -0.22
C HIS A 252 4.42 -0.13 0.16
N GLU A 253 3.98 1.11 -0.08
CA GLU A 253 2.68 1.60 0.39
C GLU A 253 1.50 0.79 -0.16
N ASP A 254 1.61 0.18 -1.33
CA ASP A 254 0.57 -0.64 -1.92
C ASP A 254 0.37 -1.96 -1.17
N HIS A 255 1.36 -2.44 -0.41
CA HIS A 255 1.28 -3.62 0.45
C HIS A 255 0.86 -3.32 1.90
N MET A 256 0.91 -2.05 2.32
CA MET A 256 0.70 -1.69 3.72
C MET A 256 -0.24 -0.49 3.94
N SER A 257 -0.85 0.05 2.88
CA SER A 257 -1.69 1.25 2.93
C SER A 257 -2.90 1.16 3.86
N GLY A 258 -3.33 -0.05 4.24
CA GLY A 258 -4.38 -0.28 5.22
C GLY A 258 -3.90 -0.34 6.69
N ILE A 259 -2.59 -0.36 6.95
CA ILE A 259 -2.07 -0.71 8.28
C ILE A 259 -2.36 0.35 9.34
N THR A 260 -2.31 1.63 8.98
CA THR A 260 -2.58 2.76 9.88
C THR A 260 -4.03 2.74 10.35
N ALA A 261 -4.97 2.48 9.43
CA ALA A 261 -6.37 2.28 9.72
C ALA A 261 -6.60 1.04 10.62
N CYS A 262 -5.86 -0.04 10.40
CA CYS A 262 -5.90 -1.23 11.25
C CYS A 262 -5.40 -0.94 12.67
N LEU A 263 -4.28 -0.22 12.83
CA LEU A 263 -3.76 0.23 14.12
C LEU A 263 -4.77 1.11 14.85
N ARG A 264 -5.36 2.08 14.14
CA ARG A 264 -6.38 2.98 14.71
C ARG A 264 -7.61 2.21 15.18
N ARG A 265 -8.06 1.24 14.40
CA ARG A 265 -9.18 0.36 14.78
C ARG A 265 -8.85 -0.50 16.00
N CYS A 266 -7.66 -1.09 16.06
CA CYS A 266 -7.22 -1.89 17.21
C CYS A 266 -7.19 -1.03 18.49
N ALA A 267 -6.64 0.18 18.41
CA ALA A 267 -6.62 1.14 19.51
C ALA A 267 -8.04 1.49 20.00
N ALA A 268 -8.96 1.79 19.08
CA ALA A 268 -10.36 2.07 19.42
C ALA A 268 -11.06 0.88 20.09
N ARG A 269 -10.61 -0.35 19.82
CA ARG A 269 -11.08 -1.59 20.44
C ARG A 269 -10.25 -2.05 21.63
N LYS A 270 -9.28 -1.24 22.08
CA LYS A 270 -8.38 -1.54 23.20
C LYS A 270 -7.67 -2.89 23.04
N ARG A 271 -7.25 -3.23 21.82
CA ARG A 271 -6.50 -4.45 21.48
C ARG A 271 -5.19 -4.09 20.79
N GLN A 272 -4.21 -4.99 20.88
CA GLN A 272 -3.04 -4.94 20.02
C GLN A 272 -3.35 -5.50 18.64
N LEU A 273 -2.64 -5.00 17.63
CA LEU A 273 -2.60 -5.58 16.30
C LEU A 273 -1.54 -6.70 16.30
N THR A 274 -1.93 -7.93 15.97
CA THR A 274 -0.96 -9.01 15.78
C THR A 274 -0.35 -8.90 14.39
N LEU A 275 0.92 -8.51 14.32
CA LEU A 275 1.66 -8.29 13.08
C LEU A 275 2.71 -9.39 12.88
N ILE A 276 2.62 -10.09 11.76
CA ILE A 276 3.57 -11.09 11.30
C ILE A 276 4.43 -10.48 10.20
N THR A 277 5.74 -10.35 10.39
CA THR A 277 6.65 -9.86 9.34
C THR A 277 8.11 -10.11 9.70
N GLY A 278 9.05 -9.80 8.80
CA GLY A 278 10.47 -9.87 9.08
C GLY A 278 10.95 -8.76 10.02
N LYS A 279 11.92 -9.04 10.87
CA LYS A 279 12.44 -8.08 11.87
C LYS A 279 12.87 -6.73 11.29
N ASN A 280 13.56 -6.75 10.15
CA ASN A 280 14.01 -5.51 9.51
C ASN A 280 12.85 -4.71 8.89
N ILE A 281 11.87 -5.41 8.32
CA ILE A 281 10.63 -4.83 7.78
C ILE A 281 9.85 -4.15 8.92
N PHE A 282 9.70 -4.85 10.05
CA PHE A 282 9.07 -4.31 11.26
C PHE A 282 9.78 -3.05 11.77
N ARG A 283 11.11 -3.07 11.86
CA ARG A 283 11.90 -1.91 12.30
C ARG A 283 11.62 -0.68 11.43
N ILE A 284 11.76 -0.81 10.11
CA ILE A 284 11.52 0.30 9.16
C ILE A 284 10.06 0.75 9.25
N LEU A 285 9.11 -0.18 9.39
CA LEU A 285 7.69 0.15 9.53
C LEU A 285 7.45 1.01 10.77
N THR A 286 8.00 0.60 11.90
CA THR A 286 7.83 1.36 13.14
C THR A 286 8.48 2.75 13.07
N GLU A 287 9.63 2.86 12.42
CA GLU A 287 10.30 4.16 12.17
C GLU A 287 9.46 5.06 11.26
N GLN A 288 8.92 4.52 10.17
CA GLN A 288 8.09 5.29 9.22
C GLN A 288 6.81 5.81 9.87
N TYR A 289 6.12 5.01 10.67
CA TYR A 289 4.78 5.36 11.18
C TYR A 289 4.77 5.89 12.63
N GLN A 290 5.93 6.00 13.29
CA GLN A 290 6.06 6.66 14.60
C GLN A 290 5.42 8.07 14.66
N PRO A 291 5.51 8.93 13.61
CA PRO A 291 4.88 10.26 13.62
C PRO A 291 3.36 10.23 13.80
N LEU A 292 2.69 9.17 13.31
CA LEU A 292 1.26 8.94 13.52
C LEU A 292 0.96 8.18 14.82
N PHE A 293 1.88 7.30 15.22
CA PHE A 293 1.71 6.40 16.36
C PHE A 293 2.98 6.39 17.24
N PRO A 294 3.14 7.36 18.16
CA PRO A 294 4.32 7.44 19.01
C PRO A 294 4.58 6.18 19.86
N ASP A 295 3.52 5.45 20.23
CA ASP A 295 3.57 4.19 20.98
C ASP A 295 3.43 2.93 20.08
N ILE A 296 3.77 3.00 18.79
CA ILE A 296 3.51 1.91 17.82
C ILE A 296 3.99 0.52 18.29
N HIS A 297 5.14 0.43 18.96
CA HIS A 297 5.66 -0.82 19.51
C HIS A 297 4.75 -1.44 20.58
N ARG A 298 4.03 -0.63 21.36
CA ARG A 298 3.05 -1.10 22.36
C ARG A 298 1.71 -1.44 21.73
N MET A 299 1.42 -0.91 20.55
CA MET A 299 0.19 -1.18 19.79
C MET A 299 0.26 -2.49 19.01
N ILE A 300 1.46 -3.04 18.80
CA ILE A 300 1.70 -4.21 17.98
C ILE A 300 2.18 -5.38 18.84
N ARG A 301 1.51 -6.53 18.70
CA ARG A 301 2.06 -7.84 19.08
C ARG A 301 2.83 -8.38 17.87
N PHE A 302 4.16 -8.30 17.94
CA PHE A 302 5.03 -8.70 16.84
C PHE A 302 5.31 -10.21 16.87
N LEU A 303 5.12 -10.86 15.72
CA LEU A 303 5.51 -12.24 15.44
C LEU A 303 6.53 -12.24 14.31
N GLU A 304 7.76 -12.66 14.60
CA GLU A 304 8.86 -12.58 13.64
C GLU A 304 8.81 -13.70 12.61
N LEU A 305 8.94 -13.33 11.33
CA LEU A 305 9.28 -14.24 10.25
C LEU A 305 10.78 -14.17 9.97
N THR A 306 11.47 -15.29 10.14
CA THR A 306 12.87 -15.43 9.77
C THR A 306 12.96 -16.28 8.50
N PRO A 307 13.48 -15.75 7.36
CA PRO A 307 13.63 -16.51 6.13
C PRO A 307 14.25 -17.89 6.33
N GLY A 308 13.63 -18.92 5.77
CA GLY A 308 14.05 -20.33 5.92
C GLY A 308 13.58 -21.02 7.20
N ILE A 309 13.00 -20.30 8.17
CA ILE A 309 12.47 -20.87 9.41
C ILE A 309 10.94 -20.75 9.40
N PRO A 310 10.21 -21.88 9.33
CA PRO A 310 8.76 -21.86 9.43
C PRO A 310 8.26 -21.35 10.78
N LEU A 311 7.17 -20.58 10.76
CA LEU A 311 6.45 -20.12 11.94
C LEU A 311 5.05 -20.77 11.96
N ASP A 312 4.72 -21.46 13.04
CA ASP A 312 3.37 -22.00 13.28
C ASP A 312 2.52 -20.96 14.02
N VAL A 313 1.39 -20.58 13.44
CA VAL A 313 0.42 -19.61 14.00
C VAL A 313 -0.99 -20.20 13.89
N ASP A 314 -1.51 -20.69 15.01
CA ASP A 314 -2.92 -21.10 15.18
C ASP A 314 -3.50 -21.98 14.04
N GLY A 315 -2.73 -22.99 13.60
CA GLY A 315 -3.16 -23.93 12.55
C GLY A 315 -2.71 -23.55 11.13
N MET A 316 -2.01 -22.43 10.97
CA MET A 316 -1.27 -22.08 9.75
C MET A 316 0.23 -22.22 9.99
N ARG A 317 0.93 -22.89 9.09
CA ARG A 317 2.40 -22.89 9.01
C ARG A 317 2.85 -21.93 7.93
N ILE A 318 3.67 -20.95 8.29
CA ILE A 318 4.15 -19.91 7.38
C ILE A 318 5.64 -20.12 7.17
N THR A 319 6.07 -20.45 5.95
CA THR A 319 7.49 -20.60 5.59
C THR A 319 7.92 -19.42 4.73
N PRO A 320 8.68 -18.45 5.28
CA PRO A 320 9.14 -17.29 4.53
C PRO A 320 10.41 -17.60 3.74
N ARG A 321 10.58 -16.91 2.61
CA ARG A 321 11.86 -16.75 1.90
C ARG A 321 12.17 -15.27 1.75
N LEU A 322 13.44 -14.94 1.55
CA LEU A 322 13.85 -13.61 1.11
C LEU A 322 13.69 -13.54 -0.41
N ASN A 323 13.10 -12.46 -0.94
CA ASN A 323 12.97 -12.24 -2.37
C ASN A 323 14.18 -11.47 -2.93
N HIS A 324 14.20 -11.27 -4.26
CA HIS A 324 15.13 -10.36 -4.93
C HIS A 324 14.34 -9.15 -5.41
N HIS A 325 14.27 -8.10 -4.60
CA HIS A 325 13.48 -6.90 -4.88
C HIS A 325 14.21 -5.66 -4.38
N ILE A 326 13.76 -4.47 -4.78
CA ILE A 326 14.50 -3.21 -4.66
C ILE A 326 14.51 -2.58 -3.25
N LEU A 327 14.25 -3.34 -2.20
CA LEU A 327 14.29 -2.84 -0.83
C LEU A 327 15.50 -3.43 -0.07
N PRO A 328 16.44 -2.61 0.41
CA PRO A 328 17.70 -3.09 0.98
C PRO A 328 17.54 -3.88 2.28
N TYR A 329 16.41 -3.69 2.98
CA TYR A 329 16.06 -4.43 4.18
C TYR A 329 15.34 -5.75 3.90
N GLY A 330 15.06 -6.06 2.63
CA GLY A 330 14.47 -7.30 2.16
C GLY A 330 12.94 -7.25 1.99
N THR A 331 12.44 -8.12 1.12
CA THR A 331 11.01 -8.42 0.94
C THR A 331 10.78 -9.93 1.06
N LEU A 332 9.57 -10.35 1.40
CA LEU A 332 9.26 -11.75 1.70
C LEU A 332 8.38 -12.40 0.63
N GLY A 333 8.76 -13.63 0.25
CA GLY A 333 7.85 -14.61 -0.34
C GLY A 333 7.40 -15.61 0.73
N LEU A 334 6.23 -16.22 0.58
CA LEU A 334 5.60 -17.03 1.62
C LEU A 334 5.11 -18.37 1.06
N LYS A 335 5.29 -19.45 1.82
CA LYS A 335 4.36 -20.58 1.78
C LYS A 335 3.44 -20.49 2.99
N VAL A 336 2.15 -20.71 2.78
CA VAL A 336 1.18 -20.85 3.85
C VAL A 336 0.55 -22.23 3.74
N SER A 337 0.78 -23.08 4.73
CA SER A 337 0.26 -24.44 4.80
C SER A 337 -0.80 -24.56 5.90
N ALA A 338 -1.97 -25.08 5.57
CA ALA A 338 -3.06 -25.35 6.50
C ALA A 338 -3.99 -26.42 5.91
N GLY A 339 -4.64 -27.23 6.76
CA GLY A 339 -5.57 -28.27 6.30
C GLY A 339 -4.96 -29.30 5.33
N GLY A 340 -3.65 -29.57 5.42
CA GLY A 340 -2.94 -30.47 4.51
C GLY A 340 -2.66 -29.89 3.12
N LYS A 341 -2.89 -28.59 2.93
CA LYS A 341 -2.72 -27.87 1.67
C LYS A 341 -1.70 -26.74 1.83
N THR A 342 -1.02 -26.37 0.74
CA THR A 342 0.01 -25.33 0.75
C THR A 342 -0.19 -24.35 -0.40
N VAL A 343 -0.18 -23.05 -0.07
CA VAL A 343 -0.18 -21.95 -1.06
C VAL A 343 1.19 -21.28 -1.07
N GLY A 344 1.78 -21.11 -2.26
CA GLY A 344 2.90 -20.21 -2.48
C GLY A 344 2.40 -18.81 -2.86
N ILE A 345 2.93 -17.78 -2.21
CA ILE A 345 2.68 -16.37 -2.52
C ILE A 345 4.04 -15.75 -2.76
N SER A 346 4.29 -15.25 -3.96
CA SER A 346 5.64 -14.79 -4.31
C SER A 346 6.08 -13.59 -3.48
N GLY A 347 5.16 -12.69 -3.10
CA GLY A 347 5.50 -11.30 -2.76
C GLY A 347 6.12 -10.59 -3.96
N ASP A 348 6.55 -9.35 -3.78
CA ASP A 348 7.25 -8.63 -4.85
C ASP A 348 8.69 -9.14 -4.98
N THR A 349 9.06 -9.53 -6.20
CA THR A 349 10.33 -10.16 -6.55
C THR A 349 10.63 -10.05 -8.03
N LYS A 350 11.92 -9.99 -8.36
CA LYS A 350 12.46 -10.20 -9.70
C LYS A 350 12.78 -11.67 -9.91
N PHE A 351 11.81 -12.46 -10.38
CA PHE A 351 12.06 -13.83 -10.83
C PHE A 351 12.67 -13.80 -12.24
N CYS A 352 13.91 -14.23 -12.36
CA CYS A 352 14.59 -14.40 -13.64
C CYS A 352 15.66 -15.47 -13.50
N THR A 353 15.59 -16.50 -14.34
CA THR A 353 16.44 -17.69 -14.24
C THR A 353 17.93 -17.35 -14.38
N ALA A 354 18.27 -16.41 -15.27
CA ALA A 354 19.65 -15.96 -15.45
C ALA A 354 20.19 -15.21 -14.22
N ILE A 355 19.37 -14.33 -13.62
CA ILE A 355 19.73 -13.60 -12.40
C ILE A 355 19.87 -14.58 -11.23
N ASN A 356 18.90 -15.47 -11.05
CA ASN A 356 18.90 -16.44 -9.95
C ASN A 356 20.12 -17.36 -10.00
N ARG A 357 20.54 -17.81 -11.20
CA ARG A 357 21.77 -18.59 -11.38
C ARG A 357 23.01 -17.85 -10.89
N VAL A 358 23.10 -16.54 -11.13
CA VAL A 358 24.22 -15.71 -10.67
C VAL A 358 24.15 -15.46 -9.17
N LEU A 359 22.94 -15.23 -8.64
CA LEU A 359 22.73 -15.04 -7.20
C LEU A 359 23.00 -16.31 -6.39
N GLY A 360 22.80 -17.50 -6.98
CA GLY A 360 23.07 -18.78 -6.32
C GLY A 360 22.20 -19.02 -5.09
N ARG A 361 20.98 -18.49 -5.07
CA ARG A 361 20.04 -18.52 -3.94
C ARG A 361 18.94 -19.54 -4.19
N PRO A 362 18.99 -20.76 -3.59
CA PRO A 362 18.06 -21.84 -3.89
C PRO A 362 16.58 -21.49 -3.63
N GLU A 363 16.32 -20.60 -2.66
CA GLU A 363 14.97 -20.15 -2.35
C GLU A 363 14.34 -19.28 -3.44
N LEU A 364 15.12 -18.75 -4.38
CA LEU A 364 14.62 -18.01 -5.55
C LEU A 364 14.26 -18.92 -6.73
N GLU A 365 14.66 -20.20 -6.68
CA GLU A 365 14.44 -21.16 -7.77
C GLU A 365 13.02 -21.73 -7.77
N PRO A 366 12.54 -22.24 -8.93
CA PRO A 366 11.24 -22.90 -9.06
C PRO A 366 10.96 -23.99 -8.03
N ASP A 367 12.00 -24.72 -7.64
CA ASP A 367 11.90 -25.83 -6.69
C ASP A 367 11.32 -25.39 -5.34
N TRP A 368 11.53 -24.13 -4.95
CA TRP A 368 10.94 -23.63 -3.72
C TRP A 368 9.41 -23.76 -3.73
N PHE A 369 8.75 -23.67 -4.89
CA PHE A 369 7.29 -23.83 -5.01
C PHE A 369 6.81 -25.29 -5.22
N ARG A 370 7.70 -26.29 -5.26
CA ARG A 370 7.37 -27.68 -5.63
C ARG A 370 6.25 -28.30 -4.79
N GLU A 371 6.15 -27.94 -3.52
CA GLU A 371 5.17 -28.49 -2.57
C GLU A 371 3.83 -27.72 -2.53
N CYS A 372 3.69 -26.66 -3.32
CA CYS A 372 2.50 -25.82 -3.30
C CYS A 372 1.39 -26.40 -4.19
N ASP A 373 0.17 -26.53 -3.67
CA ASP A 373 -1.04 -26.88 -4.43
C ASP A 373 -1.51 -25.71 -5.32
N LEU A 374 -1.24 -24.48 -4.87
CA LEU A 374 -1.57 -23.22 -5.54
C LEU A 374 -0.39 -22.25 -5.40
N VAL A 375 -0.06 -21.54 -6.46
CA VAL A 375 0.94 -20.46 -6.45
C VAL A 375 0.29 -19.19 -7.01
N LEU A 376 0.34 -18.11 -6.22
CA LEU A 376 0.09 -16.75 -6.67
C LEU A 376 1.44 -16.05 -6.85
N HIS A 377 1.78 -15.70 -8.08
CA HIS A 377 3.04 -15.04 -8.42
C HIS A 377 2.80 -13.63 -8.97
N GLU A 378 3.58 -12.65 -8.52
CA GLU A 378 3.54 -11.29 -9.08
C GLU A 378 3.92 -11.30 -10.56
N ILE A 379 3.28 -10.46 -11.39
CA ILE A 379 3.54 -10.42 -12.83
C ILE A 379 3.57 -9.00 -13.37
N ASP A 380 4.68 -8.67 -14.03
CA ASP A 380 4.79 -7.57 -14.97
C ASP A 380 4.66 -8.10 -16.41
N PHE A 381 3.64 -7.64 -17.13
CA PHE A 381 3.42 -8.00 -18.53
C PHE A 381 4.20 -7.14 -19.53
N PHE A 382 4.71 -5.99 -19.10
CA PHE A 382 5.14 -4.92 -20.00
C PHE A 382 6.63 -4.60 -19.88
N ASN A 383 7.27 -4.83 -18.73
CA ASN A 383 8.65 -4.43 -18.51
C ASN A 383 9.56 -5.59 -18.06
N ALA A 384 10.18 -6.24 -19.03
CA ALA A 384 11.15 -7.32 -18.78
C ALA A 384 12.39 -6.86 -17.98
N HIS A 385 12.73 -5.57 -18.02
CA HIS A 385 13.90 -5.00 -17.36
C HIS A 385 13.58 -4.30 -16.04
N GLY A 386 12.33 -4.33 -15.61
CA GLY A 386 11.87 -3.76 -14.35
C GLY A 386 12.30 -4.58 -13.13
N VAL A 387 11.74 -4.20 -11.98
CA VAL A 387 12.04 -4.78 -10.66
C VAL A 387 11.17 -5.98 -10.31
N HIS A 388 10.16 -6.20 -11.16
CA HIS A 388 9.13 -7.22 -11.05
C HIS A 388 9.41 -8.39 -11.98
N SER A 389 8.65 -9.47 -11.78
CA SER A 389 8.80 -10.72 -12.51
C SER A 389 8.12 -10.63 -13.87
N TYR A 390 8.91 -10.76 -14.93
CA TYR A 390 8.38 -10.68 -16.27
C TYR A 390 7.59 -11.94 -16.61
N TRP A 391 6.40 -11.78 -17.20
CA TRP A 391 5.47 -12.90 -17.43
C TRP A 391 6.08 -14.11 -18.15
N GLN A 392 7.03 -13.91 -19.07
CA GLN A 392 7.68 -15.01 -19.78
C GLN A 392 8.53 -15.88 -18.84
N GLU A 393 9.24 -15.27 -17.89
CA GLU A 393 9.99 -16.01 -16.86
C GLU A 393 9.02 -16.76 -15.95
N VAL A 394 7.93 -16.12 -15.52
CA VAL A 394 6.89 -16.75 -14.70
C VAL A 394 6.17 -17.88 -15.46
N ALA A 395 6.03 -17.80 -16.78
CA ALA A 395 5.45 -18.88 -17.58
C ALA A 395 6.32 -20.14 -17.52
N THR A 396 7.64 -20.00 -17.45
CA THR A 396 8.54 -21.15 -17.27
C THR A 396 8.40 -21.82 -15.90
N LEU A 397 8.00 -21.05 -14.87
CA LEU A 397 7.74 -21.61 -13.53
C LEU A 397 6.55 -22.58 -13.58
N ARG A 398 5.50 -22.25 -14.35
CA ARG A 398 4.29 -23.08 -14.49
C ARG A 398 4.61 -24.51 -14.88
N ASP A 399 5.55 -24.70 -15.79
CA ASP A 399 5.90 -26.01 -16.34
C ASP A 399 6.81 -26.81 -15.39
N GLN A 400 7.30 -26.19 -14.31
CA GLN A 400 8.24 -26.77 -13.34
C GLN A 400 7.61 -27.11 -11.99
N ILE A 401 6.36 -26.71 -11.76
CA ILE A 401 5.66 -26.94 -10.49
C ILE A 401 4.39 -27.78 -10.73
N PRO A 402 4.02 -28.67 -9.80
CA PRO A 402 2.80 -29.47 -9.93
C PRO A 402 1.53 -28.68 -9.59
N GLY A 403 1.65 -27.59 -8.83
CA GLY A 403 0.54 -26.75 -8.39
C GLY A 403 -0.03 -25.86 -9.48
N ARG A 404 -1.26 -25.37 -9.26
CA ARG A 404 -1.86 -24.37 -10.15
C ARG A 404 -1.16 -23.02 -9.98
N LEU A 405 -0.81 -22.36 -11.08
CA LEU A 405 -0.20 -21.03 -11.07
C LEU A 405 -1.20 -19.97 -11.52
N TYR A 406 -1.33 -18.90 -10.75
CA TYR A 406 -2.03 -17.68 -11.13
C TYR A 406 -1.13 -16.45 -10.94
N GLY A 407 -1.30 -15.45 -11.79
CA GLY A 407 -0.71 -14.13 -11.59
C GLY A 407 -1.51 -13.28 -10.62
N TYR A 408 -0.84 -12.43 -9.86
CA TYR A 408 -1.42 -11.32 -9.11
C TYR A 408 -0.46 -10.12 -9.15
N HIS A 409 -0.78 -9.02 -8.45
CA HIS A 409 0.03 -7.79 -8.46
C HIS A 409 0.31 -7.32 -9.88
N SER A 410 -0.76 -7.12 -10.63
CA SER A 410 -0.68 -6.86 -12.06
C SER A 410 -1.81 -5.94 -12.50
N PRO A 411 -1.61 -5.09 -13.52
CA PRO A 411 -2.74 -4.41 -14.15
C PRO A 411 -3.70 -5.44 -14.77
N GLU A 412 -4.94 -5.02 -14.99
CA GLU A 412 -5.88 -5.85 -15.75
C GLU A 412 -5.41 -5.99 -17.20
N VAL A 413 -5.36 -7.23 -17.68
CA VAL A 413 -4.98 -7.58 -19.05
C VAL A 413 -6.08 -8.45 -19.63
N VAL A 414 -6.51 -8.13 -20.85
CA VAL A 414 -7.46 -8.96 -21.62
C VAL A 414 -6.72 -10.21 -22.11
N ASP A 415 -7.28 -11.39 -21.83
CA ASP A 415 -6.74 -12.70 -22.21
C ASP A 415 -5.25 -12.90 -21.86
N PRO A 416 -4.87 -12.82 -20.57
CA PRO A 416 -3.49 -12.89 -20.17
C PRO A 416 -2.90 -14.30 -20.41
N PRO A 417 -1.62 -14.42 -20.83
CA PRO A 417 -0.99 -15.72 -21.11
C PRO A 417 -0.82 -16.60 -19.86
N ILE A 418 -0.90 -16.00 -18.68
CA ILE A 418 -0.98 -16.66 -17.38
C ILE A 418 -2.30 -16.20 -16.74
N PRO A 419 -3.16 -17.12 -16.25
CA PRO A 419 -4.43 -16.72 -15.65
C PRO A 419 -4.20 -15.82 -14.44
N LEU A 420 -4.90 -14.70 -14.37
CA LEU A 420 -4.83 -13.77 -13.24
C LEU A 420 -5.88 -14.10 -12.19
N VAL A 421 -5.51 -13.98 -10.92
CA VAL A 421 -6.48 -13.97 -9.83
C VAL A 421 -7.33 -12.71 -9.92
N ARG A 422 -8.65 -12.87 -9.74
CA ARG A 422 -9.59 -11.76 -9.72
C ARG A 422 -9.89 -11.35 -8.29
N GLN A 423 -10.13 -10.07 -8.11
CA GLN A 423 -10.64 -9.57 -6.85
C GLN A 423 -11.96 -10.26 -6.46
N GLY A 424 -12.07 -10.63 -5.18
CA GLY A 424 -13.19 -11.41 -4.63
C GLY A 424 -13.10 -12.91 -4.91
N GLN A 425 -12.20 -13.36 -5.79
CA GLN A 425 -12.01 -14.78 -6.06
C GLN A 425 -11.49 -15.48 -4.80
N THR A 426 -12.15 -16.60 -4.47
CA THR A 426 -11.77 -17.45 -3.33
C THR A 426 -11.39 -18.83 -3.82
N PHE A 427 -10.19 -19.27 -3.47
CA PHE A 427 -9.75 -20.64 -3.62
C PHE A 427 -10.09 -21.43 -2.36
N ARG A 428 -10.79 -22.54 -2.52
CA ARG A 428 -10.95 -23.57 -1.49
C ARG A 428 -9.97 -24.68 -1.83
N LEU A 429 -9.06 -24.99 -0.92
CA LEU A 429 -7.90 -25.84 -1.18
C LEU A 429 -8.12 -27.27 -0.70
#